data_AF-A0A4V3SER3-F1
#
_entry.id   AF-A0A4V3SER3-F1
#
_cell.length_a   1.000
_cell.length_b   1.000
_cell.length_c   1.000
_cell.angle_alpha   90.00
_cell.angle_beta   90.00
_cell.angle_gamma   90.00
#
_symmetry.space_group_name_H-M   'P 1'
#
loop_
_entity.id
_entity.type
_entity.pdbx_description
1 polymer ?
#
loop_
_entity_poly.entity_id
_entity_poly.type
_entity_poly.pdbx_seq_one_letter_code
_entity_poly.pdbx_strand_id
1 'polypeptide(L)'
;MITFRTSLTERNRVILQLGTPDAERALRAATMVQDDVLAIDINMGCPKDYSVKGGMGAALLTQPEKVKEILTRLTSALRIPVTCKIRILPQLEKTLTLVKLIESTGVAALTVHGRTPSERPRHRNHDEVIVAVASAISIPVIANGGSWDTIRSHEDIEFFRQQTGAAGVMVCRAAMWNPAIFSSVCPSPTLHDLIREYLALAVRYDHHIAGTKYCIQSMLHLEGDTPLFLATLAAKDLKDLCHTWSIPDSYTVEMQRRAAVRNSESAKRVSTETVNEFGGTAKRPRTNENPERGGQNGHVIRRNIPYERRYWPLHGTSPKQILYEYSNKTRIKAPEFHTTEDRESRLFFSTVVFDSKQFTNTSGCKSKKWSEQAAALVCLQFFGLSDGKCTETDVSP
;
A
#
# COMPACT_ATOMS: atom_id res chain seq x y z
N MET A 1 -5.46 2.31 10.38
CA MET A 1 -5.94 2.15 8.99
C MET A 1 -5.22 0.96 8.41
N ILE A 2 -5.95 -0.07 7.98
CA ILE A 2 -5.39 -1.18 7.19
C ILE A 2 -5.51 -0.77 5.73
N THR A 3 -4.41 -0.87 4.99
CA THR A 3 -4.40 -0.71 3.53
C THR A 3 -4.03 -2.06 2.95
N PHE A 4 -5.02 -2.80 2.46
CA PHE A 4 -4.87 -4.16 1.96
C PHE A 4 -5.87 -4.38 0.82
N ARG A 5 -5.46 -5.12 -0.22
CA ARG A 5 -6.29 -5.53 -1.35
C ARG A 5 -6.15 -7.04 -1.48
N THR A 6 -7.28 -7.74 -1.59
CA THR A 6 -7.33 -9.18 -1.80
C THR A 6 -8.40 -9.54 -2.82
N SER A 7 -8.52 -10.82 -3.14
CA SER A 7 -9.49 -11.37 -4.08
C SER A 7 -9.97 -12.75 -3.65
N LEU A 8 -11.13 -13.17 -4.17
CA LEU A 8 -11.70 -14.49 -3.85
C LEU A 8 -10.77 -15.65 -4.22
N THR A 9 -9.88 -15.49 -5.20
CA THR A 9 -8.96 -16.54 -5.63
C THR A 9 -7.90 -16.88 -4.58
N GLU A 10 -7.52 -15.93 -3.74
CA GLU A 10 -6.50 -16.11 -2.71
C GLU A 10 -7.05 -16.17 -1.29
N ARG A 11 -8.34 -15.85 -1.08
CA ARG A 11 -9.00 -15.81 0.25
C ARG A 11 -8.66 -16.99 1.15
N ASN A 12 -8.67 -18.20 0.60
CA ASN A 12 -8.42 -19.44 1.35
C ASN A 12 -6.92 -19.82 1.43
N ARG A 13 -6.01 -18.90 1.07
CA ARG A 13 -4.56 -19.13 1.01
C ARG A 13 -3.76 -17.96 1.58
N VAL A 14 -4.31 -16.74 1.53
CA VAL A 14 -3.63 -15.52 1.97
C VAL A 14 -3.61 -15.43 3.48
N ILE A 15 -2.42 -15.19 4.04
CA ILE A 15 -2.21 -14.93 5.47
C ILE A 15 -1.80 -13.46 5.61
N LEU A 16 -2.60 -12.65 6.32
CA LEU A 16 -2.28 -11.24 6.51
C LEU A 16 -1.35 -11.08 7.71
N GLN A 17 -0.14 -10.58 7.47
CA GLN A 17 0.81 -10.26 8.53
C GLN A 17 0.62 -8.84 9.06
N LEU A 18 0.49 -8.71 10.38
CA LEU A 18 0.37 -7.43 11.09
C LEU A 18 1.66 -7.13 11.88
N GLY A 19 2.09 -5.86 11.80
CA GLY A 19 3.03 -5.29 12.77
C GLY A 19 2.24 -4.54 13.84
N THR A 20 2.38 -4.93 15.11
CA THR A 20 1.63 -4.32 16.20
C THR A 20 2.38 -4.39 17.52
N PRO A 21 2.31 -3.35 18.37
CA PRO A 21 2.82 -3.36 19.73
C PRO A 21 1.67 -3.39 20.74
N ASP A 22 0.44 -3.71 20.33
CA ASP A 22 -0.76 -3.50 21.14
C ASP A 22 -1.82 -4.55 20.79
N ALA A 23 -2.29 -5.28 21.81
CA ALA A 23 -3.18 -6.42 21.63
C ALA A 23 -4.56 -6.00 21.09
N GLU A 24 -5.15 -4.94 21.64
CA GLU A 24 -6.47 -4.46 21.22
C GLU A 24 -6.46 -3.87 19.82
N ARG A 25 -5.41 -3.13 19.45
CA ARG A 25 -5.23 -2.62 18.08
C ARG A 25 -5.03 -3.76 17.09
N ALA A 26 -4.27 -4.79 17.46
CA ALA A 26 -4.10 -5.98 16.66
C ALA A 26 -5.45 -6.66 16.42
N LEU A 27 -6.25 -6.82 17.47
CA LEU A 27 -7.55 -7.48 17.36
C LEU A 27 -8.54 -6.68 16.52
N ARG A 28 -8.64 -5.35 16.73
CA ARG A 28 -9.49 -4.51 15.88
C ARG A 28 -9.08 -4.63 14.42
N ALA A 29 -7.77 -4.65 14.15
CA ALA A 29 -7.23 -4.83 12.81
C ALA A 29 -7.62 -6.19 12.21
N ALA A 30 -7.33 -7.27 12.92
CA ALA A 30 -7.63 -8.63 12.50
C ALA A 30 -9.14 -8.87 12.29
N THR A 31 -9.99 -8.34 13.18
CA THR A 31 -11.44 -8.51 13.13
C THR A 31 -12.02 -7.92 11.85
N MET A 32 -11.48 -6.80 11.35
CA MET A 32 -11.93 -6.16 10.11
C MET A 32 -11.69 -6.99 8.85
N VAL A 33 -10.72 -7.91 8.86
CA VAL A 33 -10.28 -8.65 7.67
C VAL A 33 -10.44 -10.16 7.80
N GLN A 34 -10.87 -10.66 8.96
CA GLN A 34 -10.87 -12.11 9.25
C GLN A 34 -11.72 -12.93 8.28
N ASP A 35 -12.73 -12.30 7.68
CA ASP A 35 -13.59 -12.97 6.70
C ASP A 35 -12.94 -13.00 5.32
N ASP A 36 -11.88 -12.23 5.05
CA ASP A 36 -11.25 -12.09 3.74
C ASP A 36 -9.91 -12.83 3.61
N VAL A 37 -9.41 -13.42 4.70
CA VAL A 37 -8.09 -14.06 4.75
C VAL A 37 -8.17 -15.42 5.44
N LEU A 38 -7.20 -16.31 5.15
CA LEU A 38 -7.12 -17.62 5.76
C LEU A 38 -6.70 -17.55 7.24
N ALA A 39 -5.75 -16.66 7.55
CA ALA A 39 -5.15 -16.54 8.88
C ALA A 39 -4.56 -15.14 9.11
N ILE A 40 -4.30 -14.83 10.37
CA ILE A 40 -3.59 -13.61 10.81
C ILE A 40 -2.21 -13.99 11.33
N ASP A 41 -1.17 -13.33 10.86
CA ASP A 41 0.20 -13.52 11.34
C ASP A 41 0.71 -12.29 12.10
N ILE A 42 1.42 -12.48 13.21
CA ILE A 42 2.06 -11.38 13.93
C ILE A 42 3.56 -11.35 13.64
N ASN A 43 4.02 -10.21 13.09
CA ASN A 43 5.44 -9.97 12.84
C ASN A 43 6.17 -9.62 14.14
N MET A 44 7.06 -10.52 14.55
CA MET A 44 8.00 -10.33 15.67
C MET A 44 9.46 -10.38 15.20
N GLY A 45 9.71 -10.28 13.89
CA GLY A 45 11.04 -10.49 13.30
C GLY A 45 11.64 -9.27 12.58
N CYS A 46 10.88 -8.20 12.36
CA CYS A 46 11.35 -7.02 11.61
C CYS A 46 12.37 -6.20 12.43
N PRO A 47 13.64 -6.07 11.97
CA PRO A 47 14.66 -5.31 12.69
C PRO A 47 14.74 -3.83 12.26
N LYS A 48 13.87 -3.36 11.36
CA LYS A 48 13.92 -1.99 10.84
C LYS A 48 13.61 -0.98 11.96
N ASP A 49 14.35 0.11 11.99
CA ASP A 49 14.27 1.14 13.05
C ASP A 49 12.85 1.63 13.34
N TYR A 50 12.04 1.87 12.30
CA TYR A 50 10.66 2.33 12.49
C TYR A 50 9.79 1.30 13.23
N SER A 51 10.05 0.00 13.01
CA SER A 51 9.35 -1.09 13.69
C SER A 51 9.79 -1.18 15.14
N VAL A 52 11.11 -1.17 15.37
CA VAL A 52 11.70 -1.30 16.70
C VAL A 52 11.33 -0.11 17.59
N LYS A 53 11.46 1.12 17.09
CA LYS A 53 11.04 2.35 17.82
C LYS A 53 9.54 2.37 18.10
N GLY A 54 8.74 1.76 17.23
CA GLY A 54 7.30 1.56 17.44
C GLY A 54 6.95 0.44 18.41
N GLY A 55 7.93 -0.29 18.97
CA GLY A 55 7.70 -1.43 19.86
C GLY A 55 7.18 -2.68 19.17
N MET A 56 7.34 -2.78 17.83
CA MET A 56 6.86 -3.87 16.98
C MET A 56 8.02 -4.68 16.40
N GLY A 57 7.72 -5.82 15.78
CA GLY A 57 8.75 -6.62 15.11
C GLY A 57 9.75 -7.17 16.12
N ALA A 58 11.06 -7.04 15.83
CA ALA A 58 12.11 -7.60 16.67
C ALA A 58 12.14 -7.04 18.11
N ALA A 59 11.54 -5.86 18.37
CA ALA A 59 11.40 -5.32 19.72
C ALA A 59 10.54 -6.19 20.64
N LEU A 60 9.62 -6.99 20.08
CA LEU A 60 8.77 -7.90 20.85
C LEU A 60 9.55 -9.10 21.39
N LEU A 61 10.67 -9.48 20.77
CA LEU A 61 11.46 -10.65 21.17
C LEU A 61 12.06 -10.52 22.57
N THR A 62 12.21 -9.29 23.07
CA THR A 62 12.67 -8.99 24.44
C THR A 62 11.53 -8.63 25.39
N GLN A 63 10.27 -8.79 24.98
CA GLN A 63 9.08 -8.47 25.76
C GLN A 63 8.12 -9.67 25.81
N PRO A 64 8.48 -10.77 26.50
CA PRO A 64 7.70 -12.02 26.47
C PRO A 64 6.26 -11.86 26.96
N GLU A 65 6.04 -11.09 28.02
CA GLU A 65 4.69 -10.82 28.55
C GLU A 65 3.79 -10.15 27.51
N LYS A 66 4.36 -9.21 26.74
CA LYS A 66 3.65 -8.51 25.68
C LYS A 66 3.33 -9.40 24.49
N VAL A 67 4.26 -10.30 24.15
CA VAL A 67 4.01 -11.35 23.14
C VAL A 67 2.85 -12.23 23.59
N LYS A 68 2.88 -12.70 24.85
CA LYS A 68 1.82 -13.52 25.42
C LYS A 68 0.46 -12.81 25.39
N GLU A 69 0.43 -11.55 25.80
CA GLU A 69 -0.78 -10.71 25.79
C GLU A 69 -1.37 -10.59 24.37
N ILE A 70 -0.55 -10.19 23.39
CA ILE A 70 -1.00 -10.00 21.99
C ILE A 70 -1.53 -11.31 21.41
N LEU A 71 -0.78 -12.40 21.53
CA LEU A 71 -1.15 -13.66 20.90
C LEU A 71 -2.38 -14.28 21.57
N THR A 72 -2.41 -14.35 22.90
CA THR A 72 -3.56 -14.91 23.66
C THR A 72 -4.83 -14.13 23.35
N ARG A 73 -4.73 -12.81 23.22
CA ARG A 73 -5.87 -11.97 22.89
C ARG A 73 -6.44 -12.26 21.51
N LEU A 74 -5.58 -12.54 20.53
CA LEU A 74 -5.99 -12.84 19.16
C LEU A 74 -6.53 -14.25 19.03
N THR A 75 -5.84 -15.25 19.59
CA THR A 75 -6.24 -16.67 19.51
C THR A 75 -7.56 -16.94 20.22
N SER A 76 -7.85 -16.21 21.32
CA SER A 76 -9.13 -16.34 22.04
C SER A 76 -10.33 -15.66 21.35
N ALA A 77 -10.09 -14.70 20.47
CA ALA A 77 -11.16 -13.84 19.93
C ALA A 77 -11.44 -14.03 18.44
N LEU A 78 -10.47 -14.49 17.65
CA LEU A 78 -10.62 -14.68 16.21
C LEU A 78 -11.17 -16.07 15.89
N ARG A 79 -11.96 -16.16 14.80
CA ARG A 79 -12.52 -17.42 14.29
C ARG A 79 -11.58 -18.15 13.32
N ILE A 80 -10.50 -17.49 12.92
CA ILE A 80 -9.48 -18.00 11.99
C ILE A 80 -8.15 -18.21 12.73
N PRO A 81 -7.27 -19.08 12.23
CA PRO A 81 -5.97 -19.33 12.85
C PRO A 81 -5.12 -18.06 13.02
N VAL A 82 -4.36 -18.03 14.11
CA VAL A 82 -3.34 -17.03 14.36
C VAL A 82 -1.97 -17.70 14.29
N THR A 83 -1.06 -17.13 13.52
CA THR A 83 0.34 -17.56 13.44
C THR A 83 1.26 -16.41 13.85
N CYS A 84 2.55 -16.68 13.99
CA CYS A 84 3.52 -15.60 14.10
C CYS A 84 4.86 -15.94 13.46
N LYS A 85 5.62 -14.90 13.14
CA LYS A 85 6.97 -15.00 12.58
C LYS A 85 8.00 -14.32 13.47
N ILE A 86 9.02 -15.08 13.86
CA ILE A 86 10.12 -14.60 14.72
C ILE A 86 11.47 -14.65 14.01
N ARG A 87 12.46 -14.01 14.64
CA ARG A 87 13.88 -14.28 14.46
C ARG A 87 14.39 -15.00 15.72
N ILE A 88 15.46 -15.78 15.58
CA ILE A 88 16.11 -16.43 16.73
C ILE A 88 16.77 -15.40 17.65
N LEU A 89 16.99 -15.77 18.91
CA LEU A 89 17.77 -14.99 19.87
C LEU A 89 19.23 -15.48 19.90
N PRO A 90 20.19 -14.64 20.38
CA PRO A 90 21.61 -15.02 20.43
C PRO A 90 21.93 -16.28 21.23
N GLN A 91 21.09 -16.63 22.21
CA GLN A 91 21.22 -17.82 23.04
C GLN A 91 20.09 -18.79 22.69
N LEU A 92 20.44 -20.06 22.48
CA LEU A 92 19.49 -21.11 22.10
C LEU A 92 18.41 -21.27 23.18
N GLU A 93 18.80 -21.29 24.46
CA GLU A 93 17.89 -21.47 25.60
C GLU A 93 16.84 -20.36 25.66
N LYS A 94 17.22 -19.12 25.33
CA LYS A 94 16.29 -17.99 25.25
C LYS A 94 15.32 -18.16 24.09
N THR A 95 15.79 -18.63 22.93
CA THR A 95 14.92 -18.95 21.80
C THR A 95 13.92 -20.04 22.20
N LEU A 96 14.39 -21.14 22.81
CA LEU A 96 13.55 -22.25 23.26
C LEU A 96 12.51 -21.82 24.32
N THR A 97 12.90 -20.92 25.23
CA THR A 97 11.98 -20.36 26.23
C THR A 97 10.89 -19.52 25.56
N LEU A 98 11.26 -18.66 24.61
CA LEU A 98 10.32 -17.81 23.88
C LEU A 98 9.33 -18.62 23.03
N VAL A 99 9.78 -19.66 22.32
CA VAL A 99 8.88 -20.45 21.46
C VAL A 99 7.90 -21.30 22.26
N LYS A 100 8.28 -21.81 23.44
CA LYS A 100 7.35 -22.48 24.36
C LYS A 100 6.30 -21.52 24.92
N LEU A 101 6.70 -20.29 25.22
CA LEU A 101 5.74 -19.24 25.60
C LEU A 101 4.77 -18.97 24.45
N ILE A 102 5.25 -18.81 23.23
CA ILE A 102 4.43 -18.58 22.04
C ILE A 102 3.45 -19.75 21.84
N GLU A 103 3.92 -20.99 21.89
CA GLU A 103 3.07 -22.20 21.79
C GLU A 103 1.94 -22.18 22.82
N SER A 104 2.23 -21.81 24.08
CA SER A 104 1.23 -21.76 25.16
C SER A 104 0.07 -20.79 24.92
N THR A 105 0.19 -19.89 23.93
CA THR A 105 -0.87 -18.92 23.58
C THR A 105 -1.90 -19.50 22.60
N GLY A 106 -1.67 -20.69 22.05
CA GLY A 106 -2.58 -21.36 21.11
C GLY A 106 -2.43 -20.91 19.64
N VAL A 107 -1.29 -20.36 19.26
CA VAL A 107 -1.00 -20.10 17.83
C VAL A 107 -0.96 -21.40 17.04
N ALA A 108 -1.45 -21.36 15.80
CA ALA A 108 -1.58 -22.54 14.95
C ALA A 108 -0.26 -22.98 14.29
N ALA A 109 0.69 -22.06 14.10
CA ALA A 109 2.00 -22.34 13.54
C ALA A 109 3.00 -21.22 13.88
N LEU A 110 4.30 -21.56 13.87
CA LEU A 110 5.39 -20.63 14.12
C LEU A 110 6.37 -20.62 12.94
N THR A 111 6.57 -19.46 12.32
CA THR A 111 7.65 -19.27 11.35
C THR A 111 8.93 -18.79 12.05
N VAL A 112 10.04 -19.51 11.84
CA VAL A 112 11.35 -19.19 12.45
C VAL A 112 12.33 -18.80 11.36
N HIS A 113 12.77 -17.54 11.38
CA HIS A 113 13.95 -17.13 10.63
C HIS A 113 15.21 -17.42 11.46
N GLY A 114 16.05 -18.33 10.96
CA GLY A 114 17.31 -18.75 11.59
C GLY A 114 18.41 -17.69 11.63
N ARG A 115 18.07 -16.41 11.74
CA ARG A 115 19.04 -15.32 11.96
C ARG A 115 18.58 -14.44 13.09
N THR A 116 19.51 -13.97 13.90
CA THR A 116 19.27 -12.97 14.95
C THR A 116 18.89 -11.61 14.35
N PRO A 117 18.29 -10.69 15.13
CA PRO A 117 17.93 -9.36 14.62
C PRO A 117 19.10 -8.53 14.08
N SER A 118 20.32 -8.69 14.63
CA SER A 118 21.53 -8.00 14.19
C SER A 118 22.12 -8.57 12.90
N GLU A 119 21.76 -9.80 12.55
CA GLU A 119 22.30 -10.48 11.38
C GLU A 119 21.61 -10.06 10.07
N ARG A 120 22.46 -9.61 9.15
CA ARG A 120 22.12 -9.30 7.76
C ARG A 120 22.04 -10.54 6.87
N PRO A 121 21.42 -10.45 5.67
CA PRO A 121 21.26 -11.58 4.76
C PRO A 121 22.54 -12.28 4.30
N ARG A 122 23.71 -11.61 4.39
CA ARG A 122 25.04 -12.17 4.10
C ARG A 122 25.55 -13.16 5.17
N HIS A 123 25.02 -13.10 6.39
CA HIS A 123 25.39 -14.04 7.44
C HIS A 123 24.65 -15.34 7.18
N ARG A 124 25.27 -16.46 7.55
CA ARG A 124 24.71 -17.80 7.41
C ARG A 124 23.42 -17.92 8.21
N ASN A 125 22.50 -18.76 7.74
CA ASN A 125 21.33 -19.15 8.52
C ASN A 125 21.70 -20.24 9.53
N HIS A 126 21.23 -20.10 10.77
CA HIS A 126 21.38 -21.06 11.86
C HIS A 126 20.28 -22.12 11.78
N ASP A 127 20.45 -23.06 10.86
CA ASP A 127 19.49 -24.13 10.60
C ASP A 127 19.37 -25.07 11.82
N GLU A 128 20.46 -25.27 12.56
CA GLU A 128 20.52 -26.06 13.79
C GLU A 128 19.59 -25.53 14.89
N VAL A 129 19.40 -24.21 14.95
CA VAL A 129 18.47 -23.60 15.90
C VAL A 129 17.01 -23.85 15.47
N ILE A 130 16.75 -23.89 14.16
CA ILE A 130 15.42 -24.25 13.64
C ILE A 130 15.09 -25.70 13.97
N VAL A 131 16.05 -26.63 13.82
CA VAL A 131 15.91 -28.04 14.23
C VAL A 131 15.57 -28.16 15.71
N ALA A 132 16.33 -27.45 16.56
CA ALA A 132 16.09 -27.45 18.00
C ALA A 132 14.70 -26.91 18.36
N VAL A 133 14.23 -25.86 17.67
CA VAL A 133 12.87 -25.32 17.87
C VAL A 133 11.81 -26.31 17.39
N ALA A 134 11.94 -26.88 16.19
CA ALA A 134 10.99 -27.86 15.65
C ALA A 134 10.85 -29.11 16.53
N SER A 135 11.90 -29.48 17.26
CA SER A 135 11.89 -30.61 18.20
C SER A 135 11.32 -30.25 19.58
N ALA A 136 11.25 -28.96 19.92
CA ALA A 136 10.92 -28.49 21.27
C ALA A 136 9.45 -28.09 21.47
N ILE A 137 8.69 -27.93 20.39
CA ILE A 137 7.26 -27.55 20.40
C ILE A 137 6.46 -28.49 19.49
N SER A 138 5.17 -28.64 19.79
CA SER A 138 4.25 -29.54 19.10
C SER A 138 3.52 -28.89 17.92
N ILE A 139 3.43 -27.56 17.90
CA ILE A 139 2.84 -26.84 16.77
C ILE A 139 3.74 -26.86 15.53
N PRO A 140 3.19 -26.83 14.30
CA PRO A 140 3.97 -26.77 13.07
C PRO A 140 4.98 -25.62 13.04
N VAL A 141 6.25 -25.95 12.85
CA VAL A 141 7.32 -24.99 12.60
C VAL A 141 7.54 -24.81 11.09
N ILE A 142 7.62 -23.56 10.65
CA ILE A 142 7.91 -23.17 9.27
C ILE A 142 9.32 -22.58 9.22
N ALA A 143 10.24 -23.25 8.53
CA ALA A 143 11.62 -22.81 8.40
C ALA A 143 11.73 -21.61 7.44
N ASN A 144 12.54 -20.61 7.80
CA ASN A 144 12.79 -19.43 6.97
C ASN A 144 14.27 -19.00 7.02
N GLY A 145 14.73 -18.38 5.93
CA GLY A 145 16.06 -17.79 5.83
C GLY A 145 16.98 -18.46 4.81
N GLY A 146 16.59 -19.60 4.24
CA GLY A 146 17.42 -20.42 3.35
C GLY A 146 17.68 -19.86 1.94
N SER A 147 16.97 -18.82 1.47
CA SER A 147 17.21 -18.28 0.11
C SER A 147 18.67 -17.89 -0.11
N TRP A 148 19.22 -18.23 -1.28
CA TRP A 148 20.64 -18.09 -1.70
C TRP A 148 21.62 -19.05 -1.05
N ASP A 149 21.50 -19.27 0.26
CA ASP A 149 22.42 -20.13 1.01
C ASP A 149 22.13 -21.61 0.70
N THR A 150 20.89 -22.02 0.94
CA THR A 150 20.42 -23.41 0.79
C THR A 150 19.41 -23.55 -0.34
N ILE A 151 18.54 -22.57 -0.55
CA ILE A 151 17.45 -22.61 -1.53
C ILE A 151 17.82 -21.78 -2.77
N ARG A 152 18.08 -22.49 -3.87
CA ARG A 152 18.37 -21.94 -5.20
C ARG A 152 17.45 -22.52 -6.29
N SER A 153 16.94 -23.73 -6.11
CA SER A 153 15.94 -24.37 -6.99
C SER A 153 14.70 -24.84 -6.22
N HIS A 154 13.74 -25.42 -6.94
CA HIS A 154 12.52 -25.98 -6.37
C HIS A 154 12.82 -27.16 -5.42
N GLU A 155 13.73 -28.04 -5.82
CA GLU A 155 14.11 -29.24 -5.08
C GLU A 155 14.76 -28.89 -3.72
N ASP A 156 15.49 -27.77 -3.67
CA ASP A 156 16.14 -27.30 -2.44
C ASP A 156 15.14 -26.93 -1.34
N ILE A 157 13.87 -26.64 -1.68
CA ILE A 157 12.82 -26.34 -0.70
C ILE A 157 12.57 -27.57 0.17
N GLU A 158 12.42 -28.75 -0.46
CA GLU A 158 12.20 -30.00 0.25
C GLU A 158 13.47 -30.42 1.02
N PHE A 159 14.65 -30.23 0.43
CA PHE A 159 15.91 -30.45 1.14
C PHE A 159 16.02 -29.61 2.42
N PHE A 160 15.73 -28.30 2.33
CA PHE A 160 15.77 -27.40 3.49
C PHE A 160 14.72 -27.78 4.55
N ARG A 161 13.52 -28.21 4.11
CA ARG A 161 12.48 -28.72 5.00
C ARG A 161 12.96 -29.94 5.79
N GLN A 162 13.55 -30.92 5.10
CA GLN A 162 14.07 -32.15 5.71
C GLN A 162 15.22 -31.87 6.65
N GLN A 163 16.20 -31.06 6.23
CA GLN A 163 17.37 -30.69 7.03
C GLN A 163 16.98 -30.00 8.34
N THR A 164 15.94 -29.17 8.32
CA THR A 164 15.47 -28.43 9.50
C THR A 164 14.46 -29.19 10.35
N GLY A 165 13.95 -30.34 9.88
CA GLY A 165 12.85 -31.07 10.52
C GLY A 165 11.54 -30.27 10.57
N ALA A 166 11.43 -29.19 9.79
CA ALA A 166 10.28 -28.30 9.82
C ALA A 166 9.07 -28.92 9.09
N ALA A 167 7.87 -28.49 9.49
CA ALA A 167 6.63 -28.88 8.84
C ALA A 167 6.46 -28.22 7.47
N GLY A 168 7.09 -27.06 7.25
CA GLY A 168 7.07 -26.34 5.97
C GLY A 168 8.20 -25.34 5.84
N VAL A 169 8.26 -24.68 4.69
CA VAL A 169 9.29 -23.69 4.37
C VAL A 169 8.65 -22.41 3.86
N MET A 170 9.09 -21.27 4.40
CA MET A 170 8.75 -19.95 3.89
C MET A 170 9.92 -19.41 3.07
N VAL A 171 9.69 -19.17 1.78
CA VAL A 171 10.68 -18.61 0.84
C VAL A 171 10.39 -17.12 0.61
N CYS A 172 11.42 -16.27 0.68
CA CYS A 172 11.25 -14.81 0.48
C CYS A 172 12.09 -14.29 -0.69
N ARG A 173 13.43 -14.20 -0.54
CA ARG A 173 14.30 -13.59 -1.56
C ARG A 173 14.26 -14.35 -2.88
N ALA A 174 14.35 -15.68 -2.84
CA ALA A 174 14.32 -16.50 -4.06
C ALA A 174 12.99 -16.31 -4.83
N ALA A 175 11.85 -16.26 -4.13
CA ALA A 175 10.55 -15.98 -4.75
C ALA A 175 10.43 -14.55 -5.29
N MET A 176 11.02 -13.56 -4.60
CA MET A 176 11.07 -12.17 -5.06
C MET A 176 11.90 -12.02 -6.34
N TRP A 177 12.98 -12.79 -6.47
CA TRP A 177 13.83 -12.81 -7.67
C TRP A 177 13.20 -13.58 -8.81
N ASN A 178 12.64 -14.75 -8.52
CA ASN A 178 11.96 -15.58 -9.50
C ASN A 178 10.83 -16.40 -8.85
N PRO A 179 9.55 -16.05 -9.07
CA PRO A 179 8.41 -16.78 -8.53
C PRO A 179 8.33 -18.25 -8.96
N ALA A 180 8.97 -18.63 -10.08
CA ALA A 180 9.03 -20.03 -10.52
C ALA A 180 9.85 -20.93 -9.59
N ILE A 181 10.46 -20.41 -8.51
CA ILE A 181 11.03 -21.23 -7.44
C ILE A 181 10.02 -22.24 -6.86
N PHE A 182 8.72 -21.93 -6.94
CA PHE A 182 7.65 -22.84 -6.50
C PHE A 182 7.16 -23.80 -7.58
N SER A 183 7.62 -23.66 -8.83
CA SER A 183 7.20 -24.51 -9.95
C SER A 183 8.09 -25.74 -10.07
N SER A 184 7.46 -26.91 -10.17
CA SER A 184 8.12 -28.17 -10.55
C SER A 184 8.05 -28.46 -12.05
N VAL A 185 7.49 -27.54 -12.85
CA VAL A 185 7.28 -27.74 -14.29
C VAL A 185 8.59 -27.65 -15.07
N CYS A 186 8.76 -28.54 -16.05
CA CYS A 186 9.88 -28.56 -16.98
C CYS A 186 9.40 -28.53 -18.46
N PRO A 187 9.85 -27.57 -19.30
CA PRO A 187 10.75 -26.47 -18.94
C PRO A 187 10.07 -25.44 -18.04
N SER A 188 10.84 -24.82 -17.15
CA SER A 188 10.33 -23.76 -16.27
C SER A 188 10.01 -22.50 -17.08
N PRO A 189 8.97 -21.72 -16.70
CA PRO A 189 8.67 -20.44 -17.35
C PRO A 189 9.87 -19.51 -17.36
N THR A 190 10.06 -18.76 -18.45
CA THR A 190 11.14 -17.77 -18.51
C THR A 190 10.84 -16.59 -17.57
N LEU A 191 11.88 -15.93 -17.06
CA LEU A 191 11.71 -14.77 -16.19
C LEU A 191 10.89 -13.66 -16.87
N HIS A 192 11.08 -13.45 -18.18
CA HIS A 192 10.33 -12.46 -18.94
C HIS A 192 8.84 -12.82 -19.07
N ASP A 193 8.50 -14.11 -19.20
CA ASP A 193 7.09 -14.55 -19.20
C ASP A 193 6.43 -14.28 -17.85
N LEU A 194 7.11 -14.58 -16.75
CA LEU A 194 6.63 -14.31 -15.40
C LEU A 194 6.45 -12.82 -15.15
N ILE A 195 7.36 -11.97 -15.65
CA ILE A 195 7.21 -10.51 -15.54
C ILE A 195 6.00 -10.03 -16.33
N ARG A 196 5.76 -10.56 -17.54
CA ARG A 196 4.56 -10.23 -18.33
C ARG A 196 3.27 -10.64 -17.60
N GLU A 197 3.25 -11.84 -17.00
CA GLU A 197 2.12 -12.32 -16.20
C GLU A 197 1.89 -11.43 -14.96
N TYR A 198 2.97 -11.11 -14.23
CA TYR A 198 2.92 -10.20 -13.08
C TYR A 198 2.38 -8.82 -13.49
N LEU A 199 2.83 -8.28 -14.63
CA LEU A 199 2.37 -6.98 -15.11
C LEU A 199 0.89 -7.01 -15.50
N ALA A 200 0.41 -8.10 -16.11
CA ALA A 200 -1.02 -8.29 -16.39
C ALA A 200 -1.84 -8.31 -15.08
N LEU A 201 -1.33 -8.93 -14.01
CA LEU A 201 -1.96 -8.89 -12.68
C LEU A 201 -1.90 -7.49 -12.05
N ALA A 202 -0.77 -6.79 -12.17
CA ALA A 202 -0.61 -5.42 -11.68
C ALA A 202 -1.60 -4.47 -12.36
N VAL A 203 -1.78 -4.61 -13.67
CA VAL A 203 -2.81 -3.90 -14.43
C VAL A 203 -4.18 -4.29 -13.94
N ARG A 204 -4.53 -5.59 -13.92
CA ARG A 204 -5.84 -6.11 -13.47
C ARG A 204 -6.25 -5.59 -12.11
N TYR A 205 -5.33 -5.61 -11.16
CA TYR A 205 -5.57 -5.23 -9.78
C TYR A 205 -5.16 -3.81 -9.45
N ASP A 206 -4.92 -2.93 -10.42
CA ASP A 206 -4.64 -1.50 -10.20
C ASP A 206 -3.49 -1.27 -9.22
N HIS A 207 -2.41 -2.02 -9.40
CA HIS A 207 -1.26 -1.93 -8.53
C HIS A 207 -0.51 -0.62 -8.78
N HIS A 208 0.02 -0.02 -7.71
CA HIS A 208 0.69 1.26 -7.83
C HIS A 208 2.01 1.11 -8.60
N ILE A 209 2.25 2.00 -9.57
CA ILE A 209 3.41 1.95 -10.47
C ILE A 209 4.76 1.78 -9.74
N ALA A 210 4.96 2.48 -8.62
CA ALA A 210 6.21 2.36 -7.87
C ALA A 210 6.42 0.95 -7.29
N GLY A 211 5.34 0.28 -6.86
CA GLY A 211 5.40 -1.11 -6.38
C GLY A 211 5.66 -2.08 -7.53
N THR A 212 4.95 -1.90 -8.64
CA THR A 212 5.14 -2.69 -9.86
C THR A 212 6.58 -2.61 -10.36
N LYS A 213 7.15 -1.41 -10.48
CA LYS A 213 8.55 -1.21 -10.90
C LYS A 213 9.51 -1.88 -9.93
N TYR A 214 9.33 -1.69 -8.63
CA TYR A 214 10.18 -2.31 -7.62
C TYR A 214 10.21 -3.83 -7.72
N CYS A 215 9.06 -4.49 -7.91
CA CYS A 215 8.98 -5.93 -8.09
C CYS A 215 9.70 -6.39 -9.36
N ILE A 216 9.44 -5.74 -10.51
CA ILE A 216 10.09 -6.10 -11.78
C ILE A 216 11.61 -5.89 -11.70
N GLN A 217 12.06 -4.78 -11.11
CA GLN A 217 13.49 -4.52 -10.93
C GLN A 217 14.16 -5.52 -9.98
N SER A 218 13.42 -6.01 -8.97
CA SER A 218 13.91 -7.07 -8.09
C SER A 218 14.04 -8.40 -8.82
N MET A 219 13.14 -8.69 -9.77
CA MET A 219 13.28 -9.86 -10.65
C MET A 219 14.51 -9.69 -11.57
N LEU A 220 14.65 -8.52 -12.19
CA LEU A 220 15.78 -8.16 -13.06
C LEU A 220 17.09 -7.79 -12.32
N HIS A 221 17.27 -8.21 -11.07
CA HIS A 221 18.44 -7.82 -10.26
C HIS A 221 19.81 -8.24 -10.84
N LEU A 222 19.85 -9.19 -11.77
CA LEU A 222 21.06 -9.60 -12.51
C LEU A 222 21.22 -8.88 -13.86
N GLU A 223 20.24 -8.09 -14.28
CA GLU A 223 20.15 -7.41 -15.58
C GLU A 223 20.17 -5.88 -15.44
N GLY A 224 20.79 -5.37 -14.38
CA GLY A 224 20.69 -3.98 -13.89
C GLY A 224 21.09 -2.85 -14.84
N ASP A 225 21.66 -3.16 -16.01
CA ASP A 225 22.10 -2.18 -17.01
C ASP A 225 21.57 -2.46 -18.43
N THR A 226 20.66 -3.43 -18.57
CA THR A 226 20.08 -3.74 -19.87
C THR A 226 19.16 -2.61 -20.36
N PRO A 227 19.02 -2.40 -21.68
CA PRO A 227 18.06 -1.43 -22.21
C PRO A 227 16.63 -1.65 -21.69
N LEU A 228 16.24 -2.91 -21.48
CA LEU A 228 14.93 -3.26 -20.93
C LEU A 228 14.78 -2.86 -19.45
N PHE A 229 15.83 -3.07 -18.64
CA PHE A 229 15.85 -2.61 -17.25
C PHE A 229 15.75 -1.09 -17.16
N LEU A 230 16.53 -0.37 -17.96
CA LEU A 230 16.52 1.09 -18.00
C LEU A 230 15.17 1.64 -18.48
N ALA A 231 14.57 1.03 -19.51
CA ALA A 231 13.23 1.39 -19.98
C ALA A 231 12.15 1.13 -18.93
N THR A 232 12.25 0.02 -18.19
CA THR A 232 11.36 -0.29 -17.05
C THR A 232 11.52 0.75 -15.94
N LEU A 233 12.75 1.15 -15.63
CA LEU A 233 13.04 2.20 -14.66
C LEU A 233 12.54 3.58 -15.12
N ALA A 234 12.52 3.86 -16.43
CA ALA A 234 12.05 5.14 -16.98
C ALA A 234 10.51 5.25 -17.05
N ALA A 235 9.78 4.13 -17.04
CA ALA A 235 8.32 4.11 -17.15
C ALA A 235 7.63 4.97 -16.08
N LYS A 236 6.67 5.81 -16.50
CA LYS A 236 5.97 6.77 -15.63
C LYS A 236 4.65 6.23 -15.11
N ASP A 237 4.02 5.32 -15.84
CA ASP A 237 2.78 4.65 -15.46
C ASP A 237 2.74 3.18 -15.92
N LEU A 238 1.63 2.48 -15.62
CA LEU A 238 1.45 1.08 -16.02
C LEU A 238 1.33 0.90 -17.53
N LYS A 239 0.86 1.92 -18.27
CA LYS A 239 0.73 1.86 -19.73
C LYS A 239 2.11 1.87 -20.38
N ASP A 240 3.01 2.73 -19.91
CA ASP A 240 4.41 2.75 -20.33
C ASP A 240 5.07 1.38 -20.10
N LEU A 241 4.85 0.77 -18.92
CA LEU A 241 5.35 -0.57 -18.65
C LEU A 241 4.77 -1.61 -19.62
N CYS A 242 3.47 -1.55 -19.91
CA CYS A 242 2.87 -2.47 -20.87
C CYS A 242 3.45 -2.33 -22.27
N HIS A 243 3.78 -1.10 -22.70
CA HIS A 243 4.48 -0.88 -23.97
C HIS A 243 5.90 -1.44 -23.93
N THR A 244 6.69 -1.11 -22.90
CA THR A 244 8.07 -1.61 -22.72
C THR A 244 8.15 -3.14 -22.75
N TRP A 245 7.16 -3.81 -22.16
CA TRP A 245 7.09 -5.27 -22.06
C TRP A 245 6.27 -5.94 -23.18
N SER A 246 5.90 -5.18 -24.21
CA SER A 246 5.14 -5.67 -25.38
C SER A 246 3.83 -6.39 -25.02
N ILE A 247 3.09 -5.85 -24.04
CA ILE A 247 1.73 -6.31 -23.67
C ILE A 247 0.66 -5.19 -23.75
N PRO A 248 0.65 -4.36 -24.82
CA PRO A 248 -0.21 -3.16 -24.93
C PRO A 248 -1.71 -3.44 -24.74
N ASP A 249 -2.19 -4.57 -25.24
CA ASP A 249 -3.62 -4.90 -25.25
C ASP A 249 -4.16 -5.14 -23.84
N SER A 250 -3.32 -5.63 -22.93
CA SER A 250 -3.72 -5.96 -21.55
C SER A 250 -4.23 -4.74 -20.78
N TYR A 251 -3.55 -3.59 -20.94
CA TYR A 251 -3.94 -2.33 -20.29
C TYR A 251 -5.25 -1.81 -20.85
N THR A 252 -5.37 -1.72 -22.17
CA THR A 252 -6.55 -1.17 -22.83
C THR A 252 -7.80 -1.99 -22.53
N VAL A 253 -7.70 -3.32 -22.61
CA VAL A 253 -8.79 -4.26 -22.32
C VAL A 253 -9.25 -4.12 -20.87
N GLU A 254 -8.33 -4.07 -19.91
CA GLU A 254 -8.72 -3.94 -18.50
C GLU A 254 -9.35 -2.58 -18.18
N MET A 255 -8.85 -1.49 -18.79
CA MET A 255 -9.46 -0.17 -18.62
C MET A 255 -10.89 -0.11 -19.16
N GLN A 256 -11.16 -0.75 -20.30
CA GLN A 256 -12.51 -0.92 -20.83
C GLN A 256 -13.39 -1.75 -19.89
N ARG A 257 -12.86 -2.85 -19.34
CA ARG A 257 -13.57 -3.71 -18.38
C ARG A 257 -14.01 -2.93 -17.14
N ARG A 258 -13.12 -2.12 -16.56
CA ARG A 258 -13.42 -1.28 -15.39
C ARG A 258 -14.45 -0.19 -15.69
N ALA A 259 -14.37 0.43 -16.87
CA ALA A 259 -15.36 1.40 -17.31
C ALA A 259 -16.75 0.76 -17.44
N ALA A 260 -16.83 -0.45 -18.00
CA ALA A 260 -18.09 -1.20 -18.10
C ALA A 260 -18.68 -1.55 -16.73
N VAL A 261 -17.86 -2.01 -15.77
CA VAL A 261 -18.31 -2.28 -14.40
C VAL A 261 -18.86 -1.01 -13.75
N ARG A 262 -18.13 0.10 -13.81
CA ARG A 262 -18.57 1.38 -13.25
C ARG A 262 -19.91 1.83 -13.87
N ASN A 263 -20.04 1.71 -15.19
CA ASN A 263 -21.29 2.06 -15.88
C ASN A 263 -22.45 1.15 -15.44
N SER A 264 -22.20 -0.14 -15.23
CA SER A 264 -23.22 -1.09 -14.75
C SER A 264 -23.65 -0.83 -13.30
N GLU A 265 -22.71 -0.43 -12.42
CA GLU A 265 -23.00 -0.07 -11.03
C GLU A 265 -23.79 1.23 -10.94
N SER A 266 -23.43 2.23 -11.77
CA SER A 266 -24.20 3.46 -11.91
C SER A 266 -25.61 3.18 -12.44
N ALA A 267 -25.78 2.30 -13.43
CA ALA A 267 -27.09 1.92 -13.95
C ALA A 267 -27.94 1.17 -12.90
N LYS A 268 -27.33 0.26 -12.12
CA LYS A 268 -28.01 -0.43 -11.01
C LYS A 268 -28.48 0.55 -9.93
N ARG A 269 -27.66 1.53 -9.54
CA ARG A 269 -28.06 2.56 -8.57
C ARG A 269 -29.26 3.37 -9.03
N VAL A 270 -29.28 3.79 -10.31
CA VAL A 270 -30.42 4.50 -10.92
C VAL A 270 -31.69 3.63 -10.95
N SER A 271 -31.57 2.32 -11.18
CA SER A 271 -32.72 1.40 -11.16
C SER A 271 -33.30 1.13 -9.77
N THR A 272 -32.48 1.13 -8.71
CA THR A 272 -32.98 1.02 -7.32
C THR A 272 -33.63 2.30 -6.81
N GLU A 273 -33.21 3.47 -7.31
CA GLU A 273 -33.85 4.75 -6.97
C GLU A 273 -35.22 4.91 -7.66
N THR A 274 -35.43 4.30 -8.83
CA THR A 274 -36.70 4.37 -9.57
C THR A 274 -37.79 3.41 -9.08
N VAL A 275 -37.49 2.49 -8.15
CA VAL A 275 -38.48 1.53 -7.61
C VAL A 275 -39.07 1.99 -6.26
N ASN A 276 -38.57 3.08 -5.67
CA ASN A 276 -39.04 3.58 -4.36
C ASN A 276 -39.94 4.83 -4.41
N GLU A 277 -40.52 5.17 -5.56
CA GLU A 277 -41.53 6.25 -5.68
C GLU A 277 -42.80 5.76 -6.37
N PHE A 278 -43.63 4.99 -5.64
CA PHE A 278 -45.07 4.97 -5.89
C PHE A 278 -45.83 4.97 -4.55
N GLY A 279 -46.04 6.17 -4.02
CA GLY A 279 -46.89 6.40 -2.86
C GLY A 279 -46.82 7.84 -2.38
N GLY A 280 -47.63 8.74 -2.97
CA GLY A 280 -47.80 10.08 -2.41
C GLY A 280 -48.27 11.15 -3.39
N THR A 281 -49.58 11.32 -3.44
CA THR A 281 -50.37 12.42 -4.03
C THR A 281 -49.66 13.75 -4.34
N ALA A 282 -49.85 14.20 -5.58
CA ALA A 282 -49.46 15.48 -6.11
C ALA A 282 -50.04 16.69 -5.34
N LYS A 283 -49.19 17.65 -5.00
CA LYS A 283 -49.57 19.06 -4.81
C LYS A 283 -48.66 19.95 -5.65
N ARG A 284 -49.28 20.73 -6.54
CA ARG A 284 -48.64 21.76 -7.37
C ARG A 284 -47.94 22.82 -6.50
N PRO A 285 -46.73 23.30 -6.85
CA PRO A 285 -46.19 24.49 -6.23
C PRO A 285 -46.81 25.75 -6.85
N ARG A 286 -47.29 26.64 -5.99
CA ARG A 286 -47.65 28.02 -6.32
C ARG A 286 -46.39 28.86 -6.46
N THR A 287 -46.37 29.68 -7.49
CA THR A 287 -45.55 30.88 -7.64
C THR A 287 -45.84 31.87 -6.51
N ASN A 288 -44.78 32.46 -5.94
CA ASN A 288 -44.74 33.90 -5.72
C ASN A 288 -43.32 34.38 -5.43
N GLU A 289 -43.06 35.56 -5.98
CA GLU A 289 -41.85 36.35 -5.99
C GLU A 289 -41.45 36.84 -4.58
N ASN A 290 -40.13 36.86 -4.34
CA ASN A 290 -39.24 37.83 -3.67
C ASN A 290 -39.83 39.01 -2.84
N PRO A 291 -39.09 39.67 -1.90
CA PRO A 291 -37.62 39.74 -1.77
C PRO A 291 -37.01 39.79 -0.33
N GLU A 292 -35.67 39.81 -0.28
CA GLU A 292 -34.79 40.43 0.73
C GLU A 292 -34.56 39.77 2.12
N ARG A 293 -33.33 39.25 2.30
CA ARG A 293 -32.34 39.75 3.28
C ARG A 293 -30.93 39.34 2.86
N GLY A 294 -30.05 40.33 2.78
CA GLY A 294 -28.78 40.30 2.05
C GLY A 294 -27.60 39.60 2.74
N GLY A 295 -26.60 39.26 1.92
CA GLY A 295 -25.31 38.70 2.33
C GLY A 295 -24.39 38.31 1.16
N GLN A 296 -24.06 39.28 0.29
CA GLN A 296 -22.99 39.28 -0.73
C GLN A 296 -22.72 38.00 -1.56
N ASN A 297 -23.32 37.94 -2.75
CA ASN A 297 -22.95 37.02 -3.84
C ASN A 297 -21.54 37.33 -4.39
N GLY A 298 -20.57 36.47 -4.12
CA GLY A 298 -19.32 36.40 -4.87
C GLY A 298 -19.33 35.17 -5.78
N HIS A 299 -19.33 35.36 -7.10
CA HIS A 299 -19.26 34.26 -8.07
C HIS A 299 -17.93 33.49 -7.90
N VAL A 300 -17.98 32.24 -7.45
CA VAL A 300 -16.78 31.40 -7.24
C VAL A 300 -16.32 30.82 -8.58
N ILE A 301 -15.10 31.15 -9.00
CA ILE A 301 -14.46 30.65 -10.20
C ILE A 301 -13.89 29.25 -9.90
N ARG A 302 -14.39 28.24 -10.62
CA ARG A 302 -14.05 26.82 -10.40
C ARG A 302 -13.32 26.26 -11.62
N ARG A 303 -12.18 25.59 -11.40
CA ARG A 303 -11.49 24.81 -12.45
C ARG A 303 -10.88 23.54 -11.88
N ASN A 304 -10.70 22.54 -12.73
CA ASN A 304 -9.97 21.32 -12.38
C ASN A 304 -8.50 21.46 -12.81
N ILE A 305 -7.62 21.83 -11.89
CA ILE A 305 -6.18 21.94 -12.17
C ILE A 305 -5.41 21.05 -11.19
N PRO A 306 -4.96 19.85 -11.56
CA PRO A 306 -4.29 18.95 -10.63
C PRO A 306 -2.97 19.58 -10.13
N TYR A 307 -2.77 19.57 -8.82
CA TYR A 307 -1.51 19.95 -8.20
C TYR A 307 -0.71 18.70 -7.82
N GLU A 308 0.41 18.49 -8.51
CA GLU A 308 1.37 17.44 -8.19
C GLU A 308 2.70 18.06 -7.76
N ARG A 309 3.08 17.86 -6.49
CA ARG A 309 4.26 18.49 -5.87
C ARG A 309 5.56 18.36 -6.69
N ARG A 310 5.71 17.30 -7.48
CA ARG A 310 6.92 16.98 -8.27
C ARG A 310 7.24 18.00 -9.37
N TYR A 311 6.26 18.78 -9.85
CA TYR A 311 6.48 19.73 -10.93
C TYR A 311 7.02 21.09 -10.47
N TRP A 312 7.25 21.27 -9.16
CA TRP A 312 7.75 22.52 -8.58
C TRP A 312 9.07 22.28 -7.84
N PRO A 313 9.97 23.27 -7.76
CA PRO A 313 11.24 23.15 -7.05
C PRO A 313 11.07 22.68 -5.60
N LEU A 314 12.05 21.95 -5.06
CA LEU A 314 12.08 21.52 -3.65
C LEU A 314 12.09 22.73 -2.69
N HIS A 315 12.78 23.80 -3.08
CA HIS A 315 12.90 25.07 -2.37
C HIS A 315 12.63 26.25 -3.31
N GLY A 316 11.81 27.20 -2.88
CA GLY A 316 11.44 28.40 -3.66
C GLY A 316 10.37 28.16 -4.73
N THR A 317 9.49 29.15 -4.90
CA THR A 317 8.55 29.29 -6.03
C THR A 317 7.40 28.27 -6.10
N SER A 318 6.61 28.14 -5.03
CA SER A 318 5.30 27.45 -5.10
C SER A 318 4.19 28.36 -5.65
N PRO A 319 3.10 27.82 -6.24
CA PRO A 319 1.96 28.61 -6.71
C PRO A 319 1.42 29.61 -5.68
N LYS A 320 1.31 29.20 -4.42
CA LYS A 320 0.92 30.06 -3.32
C LYS A 320 1.91 31.23 -3.13
N GLN A 321 3.22 30.97 -3.17
CA GLN A 321 4.23 32.02 -3.05
C GLN A 321 4.21 33.00 -4.22
N ILE A 322 4.05 32.51 -5.45
CA ILE A 322 3.92 33.36 -6.65
C ILE A 322 2.72 34.30 -6.50
N LEU A 323 1.59 33.78 -5.98
CA LEU A 323 0.40 34.60 -5.75
C LEU A 323 0.62 35.67 -4.67
N TYR A 324 1.32 35.35 -3.58
CA TYR A 324 1.71 36.35 -2.56
C TYR A 324 2.69 37.39 -3.12
N GLU A 325 3.68 36.99 -3.92
CA GLU A 325 4.61 37.92 -4.55
C GLU A 325 3.90 38.85 -5.53
N TYR A 326 2.97 38.32 -6.32
CA TYR A 326 2.14 39.11 -7.23
C TYR A 326 1.26 40.10 -6.47
N SER A 327 0.64 39.67 -5.36
CA SER A 327 -0.13 40.54 -4.46
C SER A 327 0.71 41.74 -3.98
N ASN A 328 1.95 41.48 -3.55
CA ASN A 328 2.85 42.53 -3.07
C ASN A 328 3.25 43.50 -4.20
N LYS A 329 3.57 42.98 -5.39
CA LYS A 329 3.95 43.79 -6.56
C LYS A 329 2.81 44.68 -7.07
N THR A 330 1.58 44.19 -7.01
CA THR A 330 0.38 44.88 -7.51
C THR A 330 -0.37 45.67 -6.45
N ARG A 331 0.09 45.63 -5.18
CA ARG A 331 -0.56 46.23 -4.01
C ARG A 331 -2.00 45.77 -3.80
N ILE A 332 -2.36 44.59 -4.31
CA ILE A 332 -3.63 43.93 -4.02
C ILE A 332 -3.53 43.31 -2.61
N LYS A 333 -4.64 43.25 -1.88
CA LYS A 333 -4.71 42.58 -0.57
C LYS A 333 -4.24 41.12 -0.68
N ALA A 334 -3.44 40.70 0.30
CA ALA A 334 -2.89 39.35 0.37
C ALA A 334 -3.96 38.24 0.22
N PRO A 335 -3.67 37.16 -0.52
CA PRO A 335 -4.63 36.08 -0.75
C PRO A 335 -5.01 35.37 0.54
N GLU A 336 -6.30 35.14 0.72
CA GLU A 336 -6.88 34.52 1.91
C GLU A 336 -7.43 33.14 1.58
N PHE A 337 -6.99 32.10 2.30
CA PHE A 337 -7.31 30.70 1.99
C PHE A 337 -8.25 30.10 3.04
N HIS A 338 -9.34 29.52 2.56
CA HIS A 338 -10.31 28.80 3.37
C HIS A 338 -10.36 27.34 2.92
N THR A 339 -9.96 26.40 3.79
CA THR A 339 -9.94 24.97 3.49
C THR A 339 -10.98 24.22 4.30
N THR A 340 -11.74 23.36 3.63
CA THR A 340 -12.68 22.41 4.21
C THR A 340 -12.20 20.98 3.95
N GLU A 341 -12.45 20.09 4.90
CA GLU A 341 -12.23 18.65 4.75
C GLU A 341 -13.59 17.99 4.55
N ASP A 342 -13.74 17.26 3.45
CA ASP A 342 -14.92 16.42 3.24
C ASP A 342 -14.84 15.19 4.14
N ARG A 343 -15.88 14.96 4.95
CA ARG A 343 -15.87 13.93 5.99
C ARG A 343 -15.98 12.53 5.42
N GLU A 344 -16.62 12.37 4.26
CA GLU A 344 -16.80 11.06 3.60
C GLU A 344 -15.55 10.65 2.83
N SER A 345 -15.04 11.53 1.95
CA SER A 345 -13.86 11.21 1.13
C SER A 345 -12.52 11.46 1.82
N ARG A 346 -12.51 12.19 2.96
CA ARG A 346 -11.30 12.64 3.68
C ARG A 346 -10.39 13.51 2.80
N LEU A 347 -10.94 14.14 1.76
CA LEU A 347 -10.23 15.04 0.85
C LEU A 347 -10.40 16.50 1.27
N PHE A 348 -9.40 17.32 0.97
CA PHE A 348 -9.38 18.74 1.29
C PHE A 348 -9.72 19.60 0.06
N PHE A 349 -10.62 20.57 0.25
CA PHE A 349 -11.02 21.56 -0.75
C PHE A 349 -10.73 22.96 -0.24
N SER A 350 -9.95 23.73 -0.99
CA SER A 350 -9.58 25.09 -0.62
C SER A 350 -10.16 26.10 -1.58
N THR A 351 -10.62 27.22 -1.04
CA THR A 351 -11.02 28.40 -1.79
C THR A 351 -10.08 29.52 -1.42
N VAL A 352 -9.48 30.18 -2.42
CA VAL A 352 -8.68 31.39 -2.23
C VAL A 352 -9.49 32.61 -2.64
N VAL A 353 -9.51 33.62 -1.77
CA VAL A 353 -10.06 34.94 -2.06
C VAL A 353 -8.92 35.87 -2.43
N PHE A 354 -8.98 36.44 -3.62
CA PHE A 354 -7.96 37.35 -4.15
C PHE A 354 -8.60 38.35 -5.11
N ASP A 355 -8.27 39.65 -4.97
CA ASP A 355 -8.83 40.75 -5.78
C ASP A 355 -10.38 40.73 -5.86
N SER A 356 -11.03 40.59 -4.69
CA SER A 356 -12.50 40.50 -4.53
C SER A 356 -13.17 39.33 -5.29
N LYS A 357 -12.40 38.35 -5.76
CA LYS A 357 -12.89 37.13 -6.44
C LYS A 357 -12.51 35.90 -5.64
N GLN A 358 -13.27 34.82 -5.82
CA GLN A 358 -13.03 33.55 -5.15
C GLN A 358 -12.66 32.48 -6.18
N PHE A 359 -11.62 31.69 -5.89
CA PHE A 359 -11.11 30.65 -6.78
C PHE A 359 -11.00 29.34 -6.03
N THR A 360 -11.47 28.25 -6.64
CA THR A 360 -11.36 26.92 -6.03
C THR A 360 -11.11 25.85 -7.08
N ASN A 361 -10.45 24.78 -6.63
CA ASN A 361 -10.25 23.59 -7.43
C ASN A 361 -11.44 22.64 -7.28
N THR A 362 -11.94 22.09 -8.39
CA THR A 362 -13.04 21.13 -8.34
C THR A 362 -12.62 19.74 -7.83
N SER A 363 -11.33 19.44 -7.82
CA SER A 363 -10.79 18.17 -7.36
C SER A 363 -10.22 18.27 -5.94
N GLY A 364 -10.62 17.33 -5.08
CA GLY A 364 -10.14 17.24 -3.71
C GLY A 364 -8.68 16.76 -3.61
N CYS A 365 -7.94 17.26 -2.64
CA CYS A 365 -6.52 16.92 -2.43
C CYS A 365 -6.33 16.11 -1.14
N LYS A 366 -5.27 15.28 -1.07
CA LYS A 366 -4.96 14.45 0.12
C LYS A 366 -4.42 15.24 1.32
N SER A 367 -4.12 16.53 1.17
CA SER A 367 -3.68 17.38 2.28
C SER A 367 -4.18 18.81 2.10
N LYS A 368 -4.40 19.51 3.23
CA LYS A 368 -4.71 20.94 3.26
C LYS A 368 -3.69 21.76 2.45
N LYS A 369 -2.40 21.51 2.66
CA LYS A 369 -1.31 22.23 1.97
C LYS A 369 -1.41 22.10 0.44
N TRP A 370 -1.71 20.91 -0.08
CA TRP A 370 -1.85 20.70 -1.53
C TRP A 370 -3.13 21.31 -2.09
N SER A 371 -4.20 21.25 -1.32
CA SER A 371 -5.48 21.88 -1.66
C SER A 371 -5.34 23.40 -1.83
N GLU A 372 -4.59 24.06 -0.95
CA GLU A 372 -4.31 25.50 -1.05
C GLU A 372 -3.47 25.84 -2.30
N GLN A 373 -2.47 25.01 -2.64
CA GLN A 373 -1.67 25.20 -3.86
C GLN A 373 -2.52 25.02 -5.12
N ALA A 374 -3.42 24.04 -5.11
CA ALA A 374 -4.35 23.79 -6.21
C ALA A 374 -5.34 24.94 -6.41
N ALA A 375 -5.82 25.58 -5.33
CA ALA A 375 -6.65 26.77 -5.41
C ALA A 375 -5.86 28.00 -5.92
N ALA A 376 -4.61 28.16 -5.48
CA ALA A 376 -3.72 29.20 -5.97
C ALA A 376 -3.47 29.09 -7.49
N LEU A 377 -3.32 27.86 -8.02
CA LEU A 377 -3.16 27.64 -9.47
C LEU A 377 -4.37 28.13 -10.30
N VAL A 378 -5.59 27.92 -9.80
CA VAL A 378 -6.81 28.43 -10.47
C VAL A 378 -6.78 29.95 -10.53
N CYS A 379 -6.33 30.60 -9.45
CA CYS A 379 -6.15 32.04 -9.40
C CYS A 379 -5.05 32.51 -10.37
N LEU A 380 -3.86 31.90 -10.35
CA LEU A 380 -2.75 32.26 -11.25
C LEU A 380 -3.15 32.14 -12.73
N GLN A 381 -3.83 31.06 -13.10
CA GLN A 381 -4.31 30.86 -14.47
C GLN A 381 -5.31 31.96 -14.88
N PHE A 382 -6.20 32.38 -13.97
CA PHE A 382 -7.15 33.45 -14.26
C PHE A 382 -6.47 34.79 -14.53
N PHE A 383 -5.42 35.13 -13.76
CA PHE A 383 -4.63 36.35 -13.96
C PHE A 383 -3.56 36.22 -15.05
N GLY A 384 -3.47 35.08 -15.75
CA GLY A 384 -2.48 34.85 -16.80
C GLY A 384 -1.03 34.80 -16.30
N LEU A 385 -0.83 34.42 -15.03
CA LEU A 385 0.48 34.37 -14.38
C LEU A 385 1.13 32.99 -14.56
N SER A 386 2.46 32.96 -14.57
CA SER A 386 3.23 31.71 -14.59
C SER A 386 2.86 30.83 -13.40
N ASP A 387 2.68 29.53 -13.65
CA ASP A 387 2.40 28.56 -12.60
C ASP A 387 3.67 28.15 -11.83
N GLY A 388 4.86 28.54 -12.30
CA GLY A 388 6.15 28.29 -11.65
C GLY A 388 6.65 26.86 -11.74
N LYS A 389 6.12 26.06 -12.67
CA LYS A 389 6.62 24.70 -12.91
C LYS A 389 8.08 24.73 -13.40
N CYS A 390 8.85 23.71 -13.00
CA CYS A 390 10.15 23.44 -13.61
C CYS A 390 9.95 23.11 -15.10
N THR A 391 10.74 23.73 -15.97
CA THR A 391 10.78 23.34 -17.39
C THR A 391 11.52 22.02 -17.54
N GLU A 392 11.28 21.25 -18.61
CA GLU A 392 11.93 19.94 -18.85
C GLU A 392 13.47 20.01 -18.89
N THR A 393 14.05 21.20 -18.98
CA THR A 393 15.50 21.45 -18.93
C THR A 393 16.07 21.64 -17.52
N ASP A 394 15.25 21.83 -16.48
CA ASP A 394 15.70 22.12 -15.11
C ASP A 394 15.64 20.91 -14.16
N VAL A 395 15.24 19.75 -14.67
CA VAL A 395 15.18 18.50 -13.89
C VAL A 395 16.24 17.53 -14.42
N SER A 396 17.50 17.83 -14.08
CA SER A 396 18.59 16.84 -14.11
C SER A 396 18.55 15.99 -12.82
N PRO A 397 19.01 14.73 -12.88
CA PRO A 397 18.47 13.59 -12.13
C PRO A 397 18.63 13.62 -10.61
#